data_AF-A0A4R8HYU3-F1
#
_entry.id   AF-A0A4R8HYU3-F1
#
_cell.length_a   1.000
_cell.length_b   1.000
_cell.length_c   1.000
_cell.angle_alpha   90.00
_cell.angle_beta   90.00
_cell.angle_gamma   90.00
#
_symmetry.space_group_name_H-M   'P 1'
#
loop_
_entity.id
_entity.type
_entity.pdbx_description
1 polymer ?
#
loop_
_entity_poly.entity_id
_entity_poly.type
_entity_poly.pdbx_seq_one_letter_code
_entity_poly.pdbx_strand_id
1 'polypeptide(L)' 'MPAPLPVVLSAYDPRWPQLAAAHAERLKTLGPLVEAIHHIGSTSVPGLTAKW' A
#
# COMPACT_ATOMS: atom_id res chain seq x y z
N MET A 1 -21.00 -20.10 -2.86
CA MET A 1 -19.98 -19.13 -2.41
C MET A 1 -18.63 -19.70 -2.80
N PRO A 2 -17.79 -18.97 -3.56
CA PRO A 2 -16.42 -19.43 -3.81
C PRO A 2 -15.63 -19.51 -2.51
N ALA A 3 -14.65 -20.42 -2.45
CA ALA A 3 -13.75 -20.51 -1.30
C ALA A 3 -12.88 -19.23 -1.19
N PRO A 4 -12.48 -18.82 0.02
CA PRO A 4 -11.60 -17.67 0.20
C PRO A 4 -10.25 -17.89 -0.48
N LEU A 5 -9.67 -16.80 -1.01
CA LEU A 5 -8.29 -16.83 -1.49
C LEU A 5 -7.33 -17.10 -0.32
N PRO A 6 -6.26 -17.89 -0.50
CA PRO A 6 -5.25 -18.11 0.52
C PRO A 6 -4.65 -16.78 1.01
N VAL A 7 -4.48 -16.64 2.34
CA VAL A 7 -3.86 -15.48 2.96
C VAL A 7 -2.42 -15.81 3.31
N VAL A 8 -1.48 -15.03 2.78
CA VAL A 8 -0.05 -15.13 3.08
C VAL A 8 0.41 -13.85 3.77
N LEU A 9 1.18 -13.99 4.85
CA LEU A 9 1.81 -12.87 5.55
C LEU A 9 3.29 -12.82 5.19
N SER A 10 3.83 -11.61 5.05
CA SER A 10 5.25 -11.34 4.85
C SER A 10 5.76 -10.38 5.91
N ALA A 11 7.04 -10.56 6.28
CA ALA A 11 7.77 -9.55 7.04
C ALA A 11 7.78 -8.22 6.27
N TYR A 12 8.03 -7.13 7.01
CA TYR A 12 8.07 -5.79 6.45
C TYR A 12 9.03 -5.70 5.26
N ASP A 13 8.53 -5.22 4.12
CA ASP A 13 9.36 -4.95 2.94
C ASP A 13 9.83 -3.49 2.96
N PRO A 14 11.15 -3.22 3.03
CA PRO A 14 11.68 -1.85 3.05
C PRO A 14 11.37 -1.05 1.78
N ARG A 15 10.86 -1.70 0.72
CA ARG A 15 10.44 -1.07 -0.54
C ARG A 15 9.02 -0.51 -0.51
N TRP A 16 8.20 -0.85 0.49
CA TRP A 16 6.80 -0.39 0.54
C TRP A 16 6.63 1.13 0.51
N PRO A 17 7.44 1.94 1.21
CA PRO A 17 7.32 3.41 1.11
C PRO A 17 7.56 3.93 -0.31
N GLN A 18 8.53 3.36 -1.05
CA GLN A 18 8.86 3.77 -2.42
C GLN A 18 7.76 3.36 -3.39
N LEU A 19 7.18 2.16 -3.23
CA LEU A 19 6.04 1.70 -4.02
C LEU A 19 4.81 2.59 -3.80
N ALA A 20 4.53 2.94 -2.54
CA ALA A 20 3.43 3.86 -2.21
C ALA A 20 3.65 5.25 -2.80
N ALA A 21 4.88 5.78 -2.77
CA ALA A 21 5.22 7.06 -3.40
C ALA A 21 5.03 7.01 -4.92
N ALA A 22 5.46 5.94 -5.59
CA ALA A 22 5.26 5.77 -7.04
C ALA A 22 3.76 5.72 -7.42
N HIS A 23 2.93 5.06 -6.61
CA HIS A 23 1.48 5.09 -6.78
C HIS A 23 0.89 6.49 -6.54
N ALA A 24 1.38 7.20 -5.51
CA ALA A 24 0.95 8.57 -5.24
C ALA A 24 1.25 9.49 -6.43
N GLU A 25 2.44 9.42 -7.03
CA GLU A 25 2.76 10.18 -8.25
C GLU A 25 1.80 9.90 -9.40
N ARG A 26 1.41 8.63 -9.59
CA ARG A 26 0.42 8.28 -10.61
C ARG A 26 -0.96 8.86 -10.30
N LEU A 27 -1.38 8.86 -9.03
CA LEU A 27 -2.67 9.40 -8.61
C LEU A 27 -2.71 10.93 -8.65
N LYS A 28 -1.58 11.63 -8.49
CA LYS A 28 -1.50 13.10 -8.65
C LYS A 28 -1.97 13.59 -10.02
N THR A 29 -1.94 12.74 -11.05
CA THR A 29 -2.46 13.06 -12.39
C THR A 29 -3.97 13.38 -12.40
N LEU A 30 -4.71 12.98 -11.36
CA LEU A 30 -6.11 13.33 -11.16
C LEU A 30 -6.31 14.81 -10.79
N GLY A 31 -5.23 15.54 -10.50
CA GLY A 31 -5.21 16.98 -10.33
C GLY A 31 -6.12 17.45 -9.20
N PRO A 32 -7.00 18.44 -9.43
CA PRO A 32 -7.84 19.04 -8.38
C PRO A 32 -8.82 18.09 -7.70
N LEU A 33 -9.06 16.90 -8.26
CA LEU A 33 -9.92 15.89 -7.65
C LEU A 33 -9.28 15.24 -6.41
N VAL A 34 -7.98 15.42 -6.22
CA VAL A 34 -7.23 14.83 -5.11
C VAL A 34 -6.82 15.92 -4.14
N GLU A 35 -7.42 15.89 -2.94
CA GLU A 35 -7.03 16.78 -1.85
C GLU A 35 -5.72 16.34 -1.20
N ALA A 36 -5.58 15.04 -0.91
CA ALA A 36 -4.38 14.47 -0.32
C ALA A 36 -4.24 12.97 -0.64
N ILE A 37 -3.01 12.46 -0.59
CA ILE A 37 -2.69 11.03 -0.73
C ILE A 37 -1.81 10.63 0.46
N HIS A 38 -2.22 9.57 1.15
CA HIS A 38 -1.50 9.01 2.29
C HIS A 38 -1.25 7.52 2.09
N HIS A 39 -0.06 7.06 2.46
CA HIS A 39 0.23 5.63 2.59
C HIS A 39 -0.31 5.15 3.94
N ILE A 40 -1.34 4.29 3.92
CA ILE A 40 -2.02 3.79 5.12
C ILE A 40 -2.04 2.25 5.18
N GLY A 41 -2.34 1.69 6.35
CA GLY A 41 -2.43 0.26 6.60
C GLY A 41 -1.11 -0.37 7.07
N SER A 42 -1.05 -1.69 7.27
CA SER A 42 0.12 -2.34 7.87
C SER A 42 1.42 -2.15 7.07
N THR A 43 1.32 -1.97 5.74
CA THR A 43 2.49 -1.74 4.89
C THR A 43 3.10 -0.35 5.06
N SER A 44 2.40 0.59 5.72
CA SER A 44 2.91 1.93 6.03
C SER A 44 3.63 2.01 7.38
N VAL A 45 3.74 0.89 8.11
CA VAL A 45 4.37 0.83 9.44
C VAL A 45 5.70 0.06 9.34
N PRO A 46 6.86 0.73 9.43
CA PRO A 46 8.15 0.07 9.42
C PRO A 46 8.26 -1.06 10.45
N GLY A 47 8.71 -2.24 9.98
CA GLY A 47 8.88 -3.43 10.81
C GLY A 47 7.62 -4.25 11.07
N LEU A 48 6.43 -3.81 10.62
CA LEU A 48 5.19 -4.56 10.81
C LEU A 48 4.98 -5.61 9.71
N THR A 49 4.72 -6.85 10.12
CA THR A 49 4.27 -7.93 9.23
C THR A 49 2.92 -7.58 8.61
N ALA A 50 2.80 -7.76 7.29
CA ALA A 50 1.58 -7.43 6.55
C ALA A 50 1.20 -8.58 5.60
N LYS A 51 -0.02 -8.49 5.04
CA LYS A 51 -0.45 -9.38 3.96
C LYS A 51 0.42 -9.14 2.72
N TRP A 52 0.82 -10.22 2.08
CA TRP A 52 1.52 -10.19 0.79
C TRP A 52 0.55 -10.01 -0.37
#